data_AF-A0A382KS41-F1
#
_entry.id   AF-A0A382KS41-F1
#
_cell.length_a   1.000
_cell.length_b   1.000
_cell.length_c   1.000
_cell.angle_alpha   90.00
_cell.angle_beta   90.00
_cell.angle_gamma   90.00
#
_symmetry.space_group_name_H-M   'P 1'
#
loop_
_entity.id
_entity.type
_entity.pdbx_description
1 polymer ?
#
loop_
_entity_poly.entity_id
_entity_poly.type
_entity_poly.pdbx_seq_one_letter_code
_entity_poly.pdbx_strand_id
1 'polypeptide(L)'
;MRKLNSYQNTLNAETIKELLVIEHRYLLKIVLLLVLYIFAVSITVYINQIFGFYGYFCSIPLYLLAGASLHGICLFTHEGVHGTLYKNTWINNLIGSLCGYVVLQTMAGYRVLHLKHHKYLNIEGDPGL
;
A
#
# COMPACT_ATOMS: atom_id res chain seq x y z
N MET A 1 2.32 15.55 34.56
CA MET A 1 1.85 14.17 34.82
C MET A 1 0.33 14.02 34.97
N ARG A 2 -0.42 14.95 35.60
CA ARG A 2 -1.88 14.81 35.81
C ARG A 2 -2.77 14.80 34.55
N LYS A 3 -2.36 15.49 33.47
CA LYS A 3 -3.10 15.56 32.18
C LYS A 3 -2.97 14.30 31.31
N LEU A 4 -1.88 13.53 31.42
CA LEU A 4 -1.70 12.31 30.61
C LEU A 4 -2.64 11.18 31.09
N ASN A 5 -2.85 11.06 32.40
CA ASN A 5 -3.78 10.08 32.98
C ASN A 5 -5.26 10.34 32.63
N SER A 6 -5.65 11.58 32.31
CA SER A 6 -7.06 11.86 31.95
C SER A 6 -7.41 11.42 30.52
N TYR A 7 -6.43 11.36 29.60
CA TYR A 7 -6.66 10.87 28.22
C TYR A 7 -6.64 9.34 28.14
N GLN A 8 -5.85 8.66 28.98
CA GLN A 8 -5.83 7.20 29.02
C GLN A 8 -7.17 6.59 29.47
N ASN A 9 -7.96 7.33 30.26
CA ASN A 9 -9.28 6.89 30.73
C ASN A 9 -10.41 7.06 29.68
N THR A 10 -10.17 7.76 28.56
CA THR A 10 -11.19 8.02 27.53
C THR A 10 -10.93 7.32 26.20
N LEU A 11 -9.71 6.84 25.94
CA LEU A 11 -9.33 6.18 24.70
C LEU A 11 -9.18 4.67 24.92
N ASN A 12 -10.27 3.94 24.72
CA ASN A 12 -10.24 2.48 24.64
C ASN A 12 -9.50 2.06 23.35
N ALA A 13 -8.70 1.00 23.43
CA ALA A 13 -8.01 0.39 22.28
C ALA A 13 -8.97 0.04 21.15
N GLU A 14 -10.19 -0.34 21.49
CA GLU A 14 -11.26 -0.63 20.53
C GLU A 14 -11.67 0.61 19.74
N THR A 15 -11.89 1.74 20.41
CA THR A 15 -12.20 3.03 19.77
C THR A 15 -11.06 3.52 18.87
N ILE A 16 -9.81 3.33 19.30
CA ILE A 16 -8.63 3.64 18.47
C ILE A 16 -8.64 2.79 17.20
N LYS A 17 -8.89 1.48 17.34
CA LYS A 17 -8.94 0.56 16.20
C LYS A 17 -10.05 0.93 15.22
N GLU A 18 -11.22 1.34 15.72
CA GLU A 18 -12.32 1.78 14.86
C GLU A 18 -11.99 3.04 14.06
N LEU A 19 -11.28 3.99 14.67
CA LEU A 19 -10.83 5.22 13.99
C LEU A 19 -9.68 5.00 13.01
N LEU A 20 -8.89 3.95 13.22
CA LEU A 20 -7.77 3.59 12.35
C LEU A 20 -8.20 2.82 11.09
N VAL A 21 -9.39 2.20 11.08
CA VAL A 21 -9.87 1.50 9.90
C VAL A 21 -10.24 2.50 8.80
N ILE A 22 -9.61 2.35 7.64
CA ILE A 22 -9.86 3.24 6.51
C ILE A 22 -11.30 3.10 6.02
N GLU A 23 -11.86 4.20 5.55
CA GLU A 23 -13.23 4.19 5.02
C GLU A 23 -13.30 3.39 3.71
N HIS A 24 -14.38 2.62 3.53
CA HIS A 24 -14.52 1.71 2.39
C HIS A 24 -14.39 2.37 1.02
N ARG A 25 -14.73 3.66 0.88
CA ARG A 25 -14.55 4.42 -0.37
C ARG A 25 -13.09 4.51 -0.81
N TYR A 26 -12.13 4.41 0.12
CA TYR A 26 -10.71 4.40 -0.22
C TYR A 26 -10.28 3.09 -0.89
N LEU A 27 -11.00 1.98 -0.68
CA LEU A 27 -10.73 0.71 -1.38
C LEU A 27 -11.02 0.81 -2.88
N LEU A 28 -11.91 1.72 -3.32
CA LEU A 28 -12.14 2.00 -4.74
C LEU A 28 -10.88 2.53 -5.44
N LYS A 29 -9.95 3.14 -4.68
CA LYS A 29 -8.67 3.59 -5.23
C LYS A 29 -7.83 2.40 -5.71
N ILE A 30 -7.95 1.21 -5.13
CA ILE A 30 -7.25 0.01 -5.60
C ILE A 30 -7.67 -0.30 -7.04
N VAL A 31 -8.98 -0.30 -7.30
CA VAL A 31 -9.53 -0.53 -8.64
C VAL A 31 -9.07 0.55 -9.61
N LEU A 32 -9.14 1.82 -9.20
CA LEU A 32 -8.67 2.95 -10.00
C LEU A 32 -7.18 2.79 -10.38
N LEU A 33 -6.32 2.47 -9.41
CA LEU A 33 -4.88 2.31 -9.64
C LEU A 33 -4.58 1.12 -10.55
N LEU A 34 -5.31 0.02 -10.42
CA LEU A 34 -5.21 -1.13 -11.33
C LEU A 34 -5.60 -0.76 -12.75
N VAL A 35 -6.70 -0.01 -12.92
CA VAL A 35 -7.14 0.47 -14.24
C VAL A 35 -6.09 1.41 -14.85
N LEU A 36 -5.56 2.35 -14.08
CA LEU A 36 -4.51 3.27 -14.54
C LEU A 36 -3.23 2.53 -14.92
N TYR A 37 -2.84 1.50 -14.15
CA TYR A 37 -1.70 0.65 -14.47
C TYR A 37 -1.89 -0.10 -15.81
N ILE A 38 -3.02 -0.81 -15.96
CA ILE A 38 -3.31 -1.57 -17.19
C ILE A 38 -3.41 -0.62 -18.39
N PHE A 39 -4.04 0.53 -18.21
CA PHE A 39 -4.11 1.58 -19.24
C PHE A 39 -2.72 2.05 -19.66
N ALA A 40 -1.88 2.44 -18.70
CA ALA A 40 -0.52 2.91 -18.96
C ALA A 40 0.30 1.87 -19.74
N VAL A 41 0.27 0.61 -19.29
CA VAL A 41 0.99 -0.50 -19.94
C VAL A 41 0.47 -0.73 -21.36
N SER A 42 -0.86 -0.75 -21.56
CA SER A 42 -1.45 -1.00 -22.87
C SER A 42 -1.09 0.09 -23.89
N ILE A 43 -1.16 1.36 -23.48
CA ILE A 43 -0.81 2.49 -24.33
C ILE A 43 0.70 2.50 -24.63
N THR A 44 1.54 2.21 -23.64
CA THR A 44 2.98 2.04 -23.86
C THR A 44 3.26 0.99 -24.93
N VAL A 45 2.68 -0.21 -24.82
CA VAL A 45 2.89 -1.29 -25.80
C VAL A 45 2.46 -0.84 -27.19
N TYR A 46 1.31 -0.19 -27.30
CA TYR A 46 0.79 0.34 -28.56
C TYR A 46 1.72 1.40 -29.19
N ILE A 47 2.19 2.38 -28.41
CA ILE A 47 3.11 3.42 -28.89
C ILE A 47 4.43 2.81 -29.38
N ASN A 48 4.97 1.84 -28.65
CA ASN A 48 6.24 1.20 -29.03
C ASN A 48 6.12 0.37 -30.31
N GLN A 49 4.94 -0.19 -30.61
CA GLN A 49 4.70 -0.87 -31.90
C GLN A 49 4.71 0.09 -33.09
N ILE A 50 4.27 1.35 -32.90
CA ILE A 50 4.19 2.35 -33.98
C ILE A 50 5.52 3.08 -34.19
N PHE A 51 6.14 3.52 -33.10
CA PHE A 51 7.30 4.42 -33.15
C PHE A 51 8.64 3.72 -32.92
N GLY A 52 8.64 2.40 -32.67
CA GLY A 52 9.84 1.60 -32.43
C GLY A 52 10.68 2.19 -31.30
N PHE A 53 11.96 2.45 -31.59
CA PHE A 53 12.91 2.98 -30.60
C PHE A 53 12.50 4.34 -30.00
N TYR A 54 11.91 5.23 -30.80
CA TYR A 54 11.44 6.54 -30.30
C TYR A 54 10.22 6.41 -29.38
N GLY A 55 9.47 5.31 -29.50
CA GLY A 55 8.33 4.99 -28.65
C GLY A 55 8.69 4.90 -27.15
N TYR A 56 9.92 4.47 -26.83
CA TYR A 56 10.39 4.38 -25.46
C TYR A 56 10.46 5.77 -24.79
N PHE A 57 10.95 6.78 -25.51
CA PHE A 57 11.04 8.15 -25.01
C PHE A 57 9.65 8.79 -24.88
N CYS A 58 8.77 8.57 -25.85
CA CYS A 58 7.38 9.04 -25.77
C CYS A 58 6.60 8.40 -24.61
N SER A 59 7.01 7.21 -24.17
CA SER A 59 6.34 6.45 -23.11
C SER A 59 6.78 6.82 -21.68
N ILE A 60 7.75 7.73 -21.50
CA ILE A 60 8.25 8.11 -20.17
C ILE A 60 7.13 8.50 -19.18
N PRO A 61 6.15 9.36 -19.56
CA PRO A 61 5.05 9.69 -18.66
C PRO A 61 4.19 8.48 -18.26
N LEU A 62 4.05 7.50 -19.15
CA LEU A 62 3.28 6.27 -18.91
C LEU A 62 4.03 5.33 -17.96
N TYR A 63 5.36 5.25 -18.05
CA TYR A 63 6.16 4.51 -17.07
C TYR A 63 6.00 5.08 -15.67
N LEU A 64 6.03 6.42 -15.55
CA LEU A 64 5.80 7.09 -14.27
C LEU A 64 4.39 6.82 -13.74
N LEU A 65 3.36 6.87 -14.61
CA LEU A 65 1.98 6.56 -14.23
C LEU A 65 1.85 5.10 -13.77
N ALA A 66 2.45 4.14 -14.48
CA ALA A 66 2.45 2.73 -14.12
C ALA A 66 3.16 2.50 -12.78
N GLY A 67 4.34 3.09 -12.59
CA GLY A 67 5.11 2.99 -11.35
C GLY A 67 4.38 3.61 -10.16
N ALA A 68 3.81 4.80 -10.32
CA ALA A 68 3.01 5.44 -9.28
C ALA A 68 1.75 4.63 -8.93
N SER A 69 1.12 4.00 -9.91
CA SER A 69 -0.04 3.14 -9.70
C SER A 69 0.30 1.89 -8.89
N LEU A 70 1.38 1.19 -9.26
CA LEU A 70 1.87 0.03 -8.49
C LEU A 70 2.34 0.42 -7.09
N HIS A 71 3.01 1.56 -6.94
CA HIS A 71 3.39 2.09 -5.63
C HIS A 71 2.16 2.37 -4.76
N GLY A 72 1.12 2.99 -5.32
CA GLY A 72 -0.14 3.20 -4.62
C GLY A 72 -0.80 1.89 -4.16
N ILE A 73 -0.75 0.84 -4.99
CA ILE A 73 -1.26 -0.50 -4.61
C ILE A 73 -0.41 -1.12 -3.49
N CYS A 74 0.91 -0.94 -3.53
CA CYS A 74 1.82 -1.36 -2.47
C CYS A 74 1.44 -0.75 -1.11
N LEU A 75 1.06 0.54 -1.08
CA LEU A 75 0.61 1.21 0.16
C LEU A 75 -0.61 0.53 0.80
N PHE A 76 -1.53 -0.06 0.02
CA PHE A 76 -2.62 -0.83 0.61
C PHE A 76 -2.13 -2.11 1.28
N THR A 77 -1.06 -2.73 0.77
CA THR A 77 -0.41 -3.86 1.46
C THR A 77 0.15 -3.42 2.81
N HIS A 78 0.77 -2.23 2.87
CA HIS A 78 1.25 -1.60 4.10
C HIS A 78 0.13 -1.38 5.13
N GLU A 79 -0.99 -0.77 4.73
CA GLU A 79 -2.15 -0.63 5.61
C GLU A 79 -2.68 -1.99 6.08
N GLY A 80 -2.67 -2.98 5.19
CA GLY A 80 -3.06 -4.34 5.53
C GLY A 80 -2.16 -4.95 6.61
N VAL A 81 -0.85 -4.70 6.55
CA VAL A 81 0.10 -5.17 7.56
C VAL A 81 -0.27 -4.65 8.95
N HIS A 82 -0.68 -3.39 9.04
CA HIS A 82 -1.13 -2.73 10.28
C HIS A 82 -2.56 -3.10 10.70
N GLY A 83 -3.33 -3.78 9.84
CA GLY A 83 -4.70 -4.20 10.15
C GLY A 83 -5.73 -3.09 10.00
N THR A 84 -5.41 -2.04 9.23
CA THR A 84 -6.23 -0.83 9.07
C THR A 84 -7.09 -0.84 7.81
N LEU A 85 -6.98 -1.85 6.93
CA LEU A 85 -7.81 -1.91 5.70
C LEU A 85 -9.28 -2.23 5.98
N TYR A 86 -9.55 -3.08 6.97
CA TYR A 86 -10.89 -3.59 7.23
C TYR A 86 -11.03 -4.10 8.67
N LYS A 87 -12.23 -3.96 9.26
CA LYS A 87 -12.50 -4.40 10.66
C LYS A 87 -12.28 -5.91 10.86
N ASN A 88 -12.75 -6.72 9.91
CA ASN A 88 -12.52 -8.16 9.91
C ASN A 88 -11.09 -8.49 9.45
N THR A 89 -10.32 -9.15 10.32
CA THR A 89 -8.91 -9.49 10.10
C THR A 89 -8.68 -10.40 8.89
N TRP A 90 -9.61 -11.33 8.61
CA TRP A 90 -9.52 -12.20 7.43
C TRP A 90 -9.65 -11.40 6.14
N ILE A 91 -10.64 -10.50 6.07
CA ILE A 91 -10.86 -9.63 4.90
C ILE A 91 -9.68 -8.66 4.73
N ASN A 92 -9.18 -8.05 5.81
CA ASN A 92 -8.00 -7.20 5.78
C ASN A 92 -6.79 -7.94 5.18
N ASN A 93 -6.51 -9.16 5.66
CA ASN A 93 -5.38 -9.94 5.19
C ASN A 93 -5.56 -10.38 3.74
N LEU A 94 -6.79 -10.71 3.31
CA LEU A 94 -7.07 -11.06 1.93
C LEU A 94 -6.80 -9.87 1.00
N ILE A 95 -7.39 -8.70 1.29
CA ILE A 95 -7.21 -7.49 0.46
C ILE A 95 -5.73 -7.08 0.44
N GLY A 96 -5.07 -7.05 1.59
CA GLY A 96 -3.65 -6.73 1.69
C GLY A 96 -2.77 -7.72 0.93
N SER A 97 -3.06 -9.02 1.00
CA SER A 97 -2.31 -10.04 0.25
C SER A 97 -2.50 -9.92 -1.25
N LEU A 98 -3.74 -9.68 -1.71
CA LEU A 98 -4.01 -9.45 -3.13
C LEU A 98 -3.25 -8.23 -3.67
N CYS A 99 -3.25 -7.12 -2.93
CA CYS A 99 -2.45 -5.94 -3.29
C CYS A 99 -0.95 -6.26 -3.32
N GLY A 100 -0.47 -7.08 -2.39
CA GLY A 100 0.92 -7.51 -2.35
C GLY A 100 1.29 -8.34 -3.58
N TYR A 101 0.47 -9.32 -3.94
CA TYR A 101 0.75 -10.18 -5.10
C TYR A 101 0.80 -9.42 -6.42
N VAL A 102 0.00 -8.37 -6.58
CA VAL A 102 0.05 -7.49 -7.77
C VAL A 102 1.43 -6.87 -7.98
N VAL A 103 2.14 -6.58 -6.89
CA VAL A 103 3.50 -6.00 -6.94
C VAL A 103 4.59 -7.01 -6.54
N LEU A 104 4.28 -8.31 -6.68
CA LEU A 104 5.20 -9.43 -6.47
C LEU A 104 5.80 -9.49 -5.04
N GLN A 105 5.05 -9.04 -4.04
CA GLN A 105 5.43 -9.15 -2.63
C GLN A 105 4.44 -10.03 -1.85
N THR A 106 4.93 -10.77 -0.85
CA THR A 106 4.04 -11.46 0.09
C THR A 106 3.72 -10.54 1.26
N MET A 107 2.44 -10.47 1.64
CA MET A 107 2.04 -9.70 2.81
C MET A 107 2.65 -10.25 4.10
N ALA A 108 2.80 -11.58 4.21
CA ALA A 108 3.37 -12.22 5.39
C ALA A 108 4.86 -11.88 5.58
N GLY A 109 5.67 -12.01 4.52
CA GLY A 109 7.08 -11.63 4.57
C GLY A 109 7.25 -10.14 4.83
N TYR A 110 6.46 -9.31 4.14
CA TYR A 110 6.47 -7.87 4.36
C TYR A 110 6.08 -7.51 5.80
N ARG A 111 5.05 -8.13 6.39
CA ARG A 111 4.63 -7.91 7.78
C ARG A 111 5.75 -8.14 8.78
N VAL A 112 6.52 -9.23 8.63
CA VAL A 112 7.61 -9.56 9.55
C VAL A 112 8.70 -8.49 9.52
N LEU A 113 9.14 -8.09 8.33
CA LEU A 113 10.19 -7.09 8.17
C LEU A 113 9.70 -5.69 8.55
N HIS A 114 8.52 -5.31 8.08
CA HIS A 114 7.95 -3.97 8.25
C HIS A 114 7.63 -3.65 9.71
N LEU A 115 7.05 -4.59 10.46
CA LEU A 115 6.80 -4.38 11.88
C LEU A 115 8.10 -4.35 12.70
N LYS A 116 9.12 -5.11 12.28
CA LYS A 116 10.45 -5.05 12.90
C LYS A 116 11.11 -3.68 12.64
N HIS A 117 11.02 -3.17 11.42
CA HIS A 117 11.48 -1.82 11.06
C HIS A 117 10.81 -0.76 11.94
N HIS A 118 9.48 -0.76 12.06
CA HIS A 118 8.78 0.20 12.95
C HIS A 118 9.16 0.06 14.43
N LYS A 119 9.46 -1.16 14.89
CA LYS A 119 9.87 -1.40 16.28
C LYS A 119 11.30 -0.91 16.57
N TYR A 120 12.20 -1.03 15.61
CA TYR A 120 13.63 -0.71 15.73
C TYR A 120 14.04 0.44 14.80
N LEU A 121 13.16 1.41 14.57
CA LEU A 121 13.35 2.45 13.54
C LEU A 121 14.70 3.19 13.71
N ASN A 122 15.58 3.08 12.71
CA ASN A 122 16.91 3.69 12.68
C ASN A 122 17.81 3.36 13.88
N ILE A 123 17.60 2.21 14.52
CA ILE A 123 18.47 1.66 15.57
C ILE A 123 18.86 0.21 15.26
N GLU A 124 19.91 -0.28 15.93
CA GLU A 124 20.41 -1.64 15.73
C GLU A 124 19.28 -2.69 15.78
N GLY A 125 19.22 -3.52 14.73
CA GLY A 125 18.17 -4.53 14.56
C GLY A 125 17.07 -4.15 13.57
N ASP A 126 17.03 -2.90 13.07
CA ASP A 126 16.22 -2.50 11.92
C ASP A 126 16.62 -3.29 10.66
N PRO A 127 15.71 -4.03 10.00
CA PRO A 127 16.02 -4.66 8.71
C PRO A 127 16.25 -3.67 7.56
N GLY A 128 15.93 -2.38 7.74
CA GLY A 128 16.12 -1.32 6.74
C GLY A 128 17.34 -0.42 6.96
N LEU A 129 18.15 -0.67 8.00
CA LEU A 129 19.44 0.00 8.24
C LEU A 129 20.55 -0.52 7.32
#